data_AF-A0A7H4M6Y3-F1
#
_entry.id   AF-A0A7H4M6Y3-F1
#
_cell.length_a   1.000
_cell.length_b   1.000
_cell.length_c   1.000
_cell.angle_alpha   90.00
_cell.angle_beta   90.00
_cell.angle_gamma   90.00
#
_symmetry.space_group_name_H-M   'P 1'
#
loop_
_entity.id
_entity.type
_entity.pdbx_description
1 polymer ?
#
loop_
_entity_poly.entity_id
_entity_poly.type
_entity_poly.pdbx_seq_one_letter_code
_entity_poly.pdbx_strand_id
1 'polypeptide(L)' 'MKRLMFIGPSQCGKTSLTQGLRGEALHYKKTQAIEWSPMAIDTPGEYSGEPLPL' A
#
# COMPACT_ATOMS: atom_id res chain seq x y z
N MET A 1 19.55 1.33 -6.55
CA MET A 1 18.98 0.45 -5.50
C MET A 1 17.64 -0.08 -5.98
N LYS A 2 17.32 -1.35 -5.74
CA LYS A 2 16.04 -1.98 -6.15
C LYS A 2 15.05 -1.93 -4.98
N ARG A 3 13.75 -1.69 -5.26
CA ARG A 3 12.66 -1.67 -4.27
C ARG A 3 11.49 -2.50 -4.78
N LEU A 4 10.75 -3.14 -3.86
CA LEU A 4 9.48 -3.80 -4.15
C LEU A 4 8.36 -2.74 -4.24
N MET A 5 7.41 -2.91 -5.15
CA MET A 5 6.23 -2.06 -5.22
C MET A 5 4.99 -2.93 -5.03
N PHE A 6 4.16 -2.60 -4.05
CA PHE A 6 2.93 -3.34 -3.75
C PHE A 6 1.74 -2.65 -4.38
N ILE A 7 1.07 -3.33 -5.32
CA ILE A 7 -0.13 -2.86 -6.01
C ILE A 7 -1.23 -3.90 -5.84
N GLY A 8 -2.44 -3.44 -5.57
CA GLY A 8 -3.61 -4.28 -5.35
C GLY A 8 -4.72 -3.53 -4.61
N PRO A 9 -5.94 -4.08 -4.55
CA PRO A 9 -7.10 -3.39 -3.96
C PRO A 9 -6.90 -3.04 -2.49
N SER A 10 -7.66 -2.07 -2.00
CA SER A 10 -7.73 -1.76 -0.57
C SER A 10 -8.04 -3.02 0.23
N GLN A 11 -7.46 -3.12 1.43
CA GLN A 11 -7.63 -4.25 2.36
C GLN A 11 -7.04 -5.61 1.88
N CYS A 12 -6.32 -5.68 0.76
CA CYS A 12 -5.65 -6.92 0.33
C CYS A 12 -4.32 -7.23 1.06
N GLY A 13 -3.99 -6.52 2.14
CA GLY A 13 -2.84 -6.81 2.99
C GLY A 13 -1.49 -6.18 2.61
N LYS A 14 -1.43 -5.26 1.64
CA LYS A 14 -0.17 -4.60 1.19
C LYS A 14 0.63 -3.97 2.34
N THR A 15 -0.04 -3.14 3.13
CA THR A 15 0.59 -2.41 4.25
C THR A 15 0.99 -3.37 5.36
N SER A 16 0.16 -4.37 5.68
CA SER A 16 0.47 -5.41 6.67
C SER A 16 1.65 -6.28 6.24
N LEU A 17 1.76 -6.63 4.97
CA LEU A 17 2.92 -7.35 4.42
C LEU A 17 4.18 -6.50 4.52
N THR A 18 4.10 -5.21 4.19
CA THR A 18 5.23 -4.28 4.32
C THR A 18 5.70 -4.16 5.77
N GLN A 19 4.79 -4.06 6.74
CA GLN A 19 5.11 -4.05 8.17
C GLN A 19 5.79 -5.37 8.60
N GLY A 20 5.24 -6.52 8.17
CA GLY A 20 5.82 -7.83 8.46
C GLY A 20 7.24 -8.00 7.91
N LEU A 21 7.49 -7.55 6.68
CA LEU A 21 8.83 -7.58 6.08
C LEU A 21 9.83 -6.66 6.79
N ARG A 22 9.36 -5.64 7.52
CA ARG A 22 10.18 -4.72 8.31
C ARG A 22 10.34 -5.15 9.77
N GLY A 23 9.68 -6.23 10.18
CA GLY A 23 9.64 -6.66 11.59
C GLY A 23 8.87 -5.68 12.50
N GLU A 24 7.95 -4.90 11.94
CA GLU A 24 7.14 -3.93 12.69
C GLU A 24 5.93 -4.62 13.35
N ALA A 25 5.47 -4.04 14.46
CA ALA A 25 4.19 -4.46 15.05
C ALA A 25 3.04 -4.21 14.06
N LEU A 26 2.22 -5.24 13.85
CA LEU A 26 1.08 -5.15 12.95
C LEU A 26 0.05 -4.17 13.51
N HIS A 27 -0.25 -3.14 12.74
CA HIS A 27 -1.31 -2.19 13.04
C HIS A 27 -2.03 -1.82 11.76
N TYR A 28 -3.37 -1.73 11.85
CA TYR A 28 -4.16 -1.28 10.72
C TYR A 28 -3.83 0.18 10.41
N LYS A 29 -3.41 0.44 9.18
CA LYS A 29 -3.15 1.77 8.64
C LYS A 29 -3.70 1.81 7.22
N LYS A 30 -4.62 2.74 6.97
CA LYS A 30 -5.15 2.95 5.62
C LYS A 30 -4.21 3.88 4.85
N THR A 31 -3.49 3.33 3.88
CA THR A 31 -2.62 4.08 2.97
C THR A 31 -3.46 4.88 1.97
N GLN A 32 -3.41 6.22 2.05
CA GLN A 32 -4.10 7.15 1.12
C GLN A 32 -3.14 7.89 0.18
N ALA A 33 -1.82 7.73 0.38
CA ALA A 33 -0.78 8.27 -0.48
C ALA A 33 0.32 7.22 -0.67
N ILE A 34 1.22 7.43 -1.64
CA ILE A 34 2.38 6.54 -1.83
C ILE A 34 3.31 6.66 -0.61
N GLU A 35 3.61 5.53 0.02
CA GLU A 35 4.57 5.46 1.12
C GLU A 35 5.88 4.83 0.67
N TRP A 36 6.99 5.47 1.06
CA TRP A 36 8.33 5.06 0.66
C TRP A 36 9.09 4.48 1.85
N SER A 37 9.76 3.35 1.61
CA SER A 37 10.76 2.79 2.51
C SER A 37 12.01 2.38 1.72
N PRO A 38 13.15 2.11 2.39
CA PRO A 38 14.34 1.63 1.70
C PRO A 38 14.12 0.34 0.90
N MET A 39 13.21 -0.53 1.35
CA MET A 39 12.91 -1.84 0.76
C MET A 39 11.72 -1.81 -0.20
N ALA A 40 10.68 -1.04 0.11
CA ALA A 40 9.38 -1.13 -0.54
C ALA A 40 8.68 0.22 -0.76
N ILE A 41 7.79 0.24 -1.74
CA ILE A 41 6.83 1.30 -2.06
C ILE A 41 5.43 0.72 -1.83
N ASP A 42 4.70 1.26 -0.87
CA ASP A 42 3.30 0.88 -0.61
C ASP A 42 2.39 1.90 -1.30
N THR A 43 1.42 1.43 -2.09
CA THR A 43 0.51 2.30 -2.83
C THR A 43 -0.89 2.28 -2.24
N PRO A 44 -1.67 3.36 -2.40
CA PRO A 44 -3.11 3.31 -2.15
C PRO A 44 -3.74 2.17 -2.95
N GLY A 45 -4.70 1.49 -2.34
CA GLY A 45 -5.47 0.41 -2.98
C GLY A 45 -6.82 0.86 -3.53
N GLU A 46 -7.10 2.16 -3.50
CA GLU A 46 -8.34 2.72 -4.02
C GLU A 46 -8.23 2.81 -5.54
N TYR A 47 -8.92 1.91 -6.23
CA TYR A 47 -9.36 2.16 -7.59
C TYR A 47 -10.55 3.10 -7.50
N SER A 48 -10.29 4.40 -7.29
CA SER A 48 -11.30 5.41 -7.50
C SER A 48 -11.56 5.47 -8.99
N GLY A 49 -12.44 4.59 -9.47
CA GLY A 49 -13.18 4.86 -10.67
C GLY A 49 -14.01 6.10 -10.34
N GLU A 50 -13.50 7.28 -10.69
CA GLU A 50 -14.35 8.45 -10.82
C GLU A 50 -15.58 8.01 -11.61
N PRO A 51 -16.81 8.11 -11.07
CA PRO A 51 -17.98 7.82 -11.87
C PRO A 51 -17.90 8.77 -13.07
N LEU A 52 -17.87 8.20 -14.28
CA LEU A 52 -17.94 8.99 -15.50
C LEU A 52 -19.13 9.94 -15.35
N PRO A 53 -18.96 11.24 -15.64
CA PRO A 53 -20.09 12.16 -15.60
C PRO A 53 -21.18 11.61 -16.51
N LEU A 54 -22.37 11.39 -15.94
CA LEU A 54 -23.58 11.04 -16.70
C LEU A 54 -23.98 12.20 -17.61
#